data_AF-A0A803KFD1-F1
#
_entry.id   AF-A0A803KFD1-F1
#
_cell.length_a   1.000
_cell.length_b   1.000
_cell.length_c   1.000
_cell.angle_alpha   90.00
_cell.angle_beta   90.00
_cell.angle_gamma   90.00
#
_symmetry.space_group_name_H-M   'P 1'
#
loop_
_entity.id
_entity.type
_entity.pdbx_description
1 polymer ?
#
loop_
_entity_poly.entity_id
_entity_poly.type
_entity_poly.pdbx_seq_one_letter_code
_entity_poly.pdbx_strand_id
1 'polypeptide(L)'
;MAHSHSGTDGGSAQLSMPAETDHSGAAPRVGNTSWCSCENCVPMPSLLESFCCREEDKLKKYFIGRYSCITQVNELLQLCSEEKILENTGRNVEQVTNMFMRRAAYRNISDWIHGSLGSGNRIPLPSCVVQLVRRRYPEPDANYMGFQNRTEMAEGVADD
;
A
#
# COMPACT_ATOMS: atom_id res chain seq x y z
N MET A 1 -43.79 47.98 57.69
CA MET A 1 -43.45 46.54 57.56
C MET A 1 -42.74 46.41 56.22
N ALA A 2 -41.41 46.34 56.12
CA ALA A 2 -40.44 45.41 56.71
C ALA A 2 -39.81 44.60 55.56
N HIS A 3 -38.51 44.84 55.39
CA HIS A 3 -37.43 43.99 54.83
C HIS A 3 -37.26 43.74 53.32
N SER A 4 -36.15 44.31 52.88
CA SER A 4 -35.14 43.90 51.88
C SER A 4 -34.83 42.39 51.82
N HIS A 5 -34.38 41.93 50.63
CA HIS A 5 -33.20 41.09 50.31
C HIS A 5 -33.40 40.54 48.87
N SER A 6 -32.58 40.92 47.90
CA SER A 6 -31.29 40.29 47.49
C SER A 6 -31.47 38.88 46.89
N GLY A 7 -31.12 38.74 45.61
CA GLY A 7 -31.09 37.45 44.92
C GLY A 7 -30.80 37.58 43.43
N THR A 8 -29.53 37.80 43.09
CA THR A 8 -28.99 37.64 41.73
C THR A 8 -28.79 36.14 41.47
N ASP A 9 -29.50 35.57 40.51
CA ASP A 9 -29.22 34.21 40.03
C ASP A 9 -28.65 34.26 38.62
N GLY A 10 -27.36 33.93 38.55
CA GLY A 10 -26.65 33.69 37.32
C GLY A 10 -27.09 32.36 36.70
N GLY A 11 -27.66 32.44 35.50
CA GLY A 11 -27.86 31.29 34.63
C GLY A 11 -26.90 31.38 33.46
N SER A 12 -25.73 30.76 33.62
CA SER A 12 -24.65 30.70 32.63
C SER A 12 -25.13 30.23 31.27
N ALA A 13 -24.72 30.97 30.24
CA ALA A 13 -24.83 30.58 28.85
C ALA A 13 -24.17 29.21 28.63
N GLN A 14 -24.97 28.17 28.39
CA GLN A 14 -24.48 26.91 27.83
C GLN A 14 -24.21 27.13 26.35
N LEU A 15 -23.01 27.62 26.06
CA LEU A 15 -22.37 27.44 24.76
C LEU A 15 -22.13 25.94 24.60
N SER A 16 -23.03 25.28 23.87
CA SER A 16 -22.80 23.93 23.35
C SER A 16 -21.59 23.99 22.42
N MET A 17 -20.45 23.51 22.92
CA MET A 17 -19.22 23.41 22.14
C MET A 17 -19.45 22.42 20.98
N PRO A 18 -19.04 22.74 19.75
CA PRO A 18 -19.05 21.75 18.68
C PRO A 18 -18.07 20.64 19.06
N ALA A 19 -18.48 19.39 18.84
CA ALA A 19 -17.63 18.23 18.99
C ALA A 19 -16.35 18.44 18.17
N GLU A 20 -15.22 18.45 18.87
CA GLU A 20 -13.87 18.52 18.31
C GLU A 20 -13.68 17.32 17.38
N THR A 21 -13.86 17.52 16.08
CA THR A 21 -13.39 16.58 15.06
C THR A 21 -11.88 16.73 14.96
N ASP A 22 -11.16 16.06 15.86
CA ASP A 22 -9.77 15.70 15.61
C ASP A 22 -9.75 14.53 14.62
N HIS A 23 -9.85 14.86 13.33
CA HIS A 23 -9.50 13.96 12.25
C HIS A 23 -8.39 14.63 11.45
N SER A 24 -7.17 14.32 11.86
CA SER A 24 -5.96 14.50 11.05
C SER A 24 -6.25 14.18 9.58
N GLY A 25 -6.28 15.26 8.78
CA GLY A 25 -6.82 15.32 7.42
C GLY A 25 -5.99 14.63 6.35
N ALA A 26 -5.74 13.33 6.48
CA ALA A 26 -5.29 12.52 5.36
C ALA A 26 -6.52 12.02 4.58
N ALA A 27 -6.71 12.53 3.36
CA ALA A 27 -7.72 12.00 2.46
C ALA A 27 -7.52 10.47 2.29
N PRO A 28 -8.60 9.68 2.27
CA PRO A 28 -8.48 8.23 2.10
C PRO A 28 -7.76 7.93 0.77
N ARG A 29 -6.62 7.23 0.84
CA ARG A 29 -5.78 6.91 -0.32
C ARG A 29 -6.32 5.74 -1.17
N VAL A 30 -7.20 4.94 -0.58
CA VAL A 30 -7.80 3.75 -1.22
C VAL A 30 -8.67 4.17 -2.41
N GLY A 31 -8.61 3.39 -3.49
CA GLY A 31 -9.48 3.59 -4.66
C GLY A 31 -9.18 4.83 -5.51
N ASN A 32 -8.09 5.57 -5.23
CA ASN A 32 -7.67 6.71 -6.04
C ASN A 32 -6.14 6.81 -6.13
N THR A 33 -5.65 7.80 -6.88
CA THR A 33 -4.21 8.03 -7.13
C THR A 33 -3.78 9.46 -6.82
N SER A 34 -4.53 10.20 -6.01
CA SER A 34 -4.23 11.61 -5.68
C SER A 34 -2.89 11.79 -4.94
N TRP A 35 -2.41 10.71 -4.29
CA TRP A 35 -1.12 10.61 -3.60
C TRP A 35 0.06 10.24 -4.53
N CYS A 36 -0.21 9.91 -5.80
CA CYS A 36 0.84 9.49 -6.74
C CYS A 36 1.66 10.68 -7.23
N SER A 37 2.99 10.55 -7.17
CA SER A 37 3.96 11.53 -7.70
C SER A 37 4.84 10.98 -8.83
N CYS A 38 4.63 9.73 -9.25
CA CYS A 38 5.37 9.09 -10.33
C CYS A 38 4.55 8.87 -11.61
N GLU A 39 3.27 9.28 -11.61
CA GLU A 39 2.32 9.23 -12.73
C GLU A 39 1.95 7.82 -13.25
N ASN A 40 2.50 6.77 -12.63
CA ASN A 40 2.32 5.38 -13.06
C ASN A 40 1.60 4.52 -12.02
N CYS A 41 1.10 5.09 -10.93
CA CYS A 41 0.31 4.32 -9.95
C CYS A 41 -1.14 4.16 -10.40
N VAL A 42 -1.80 3.13 -9.87
CA VAL A 42 -3.23 2.86 -10.03
C VAL A 42 -3.96 2.87 -8.68
N PRO A 43 -5.29 3.06 -8.68
CA PRO A 43 -6.11 2.81 -7.51
C PRO A 43 -5.84 1.41 -6.93
N MET A 44 -5.59 1.33 -5.63
CA MET A 44 -5.37 0.07 -4.92
C MET A 44 -6.52 -0.21 -3.93
N PRO A 45 -6.82 -1.49 -3.66
CA PRO A 45 -7.95 -1.88 -2.82
C PRO A 45 -7.69 -1.72 -1.31
N SER A 46 -6.41 -1.63 -0.91
CA SER A 46 -6.01 -1.50 0.50
C SER A 46 -5.14 -0.26 0.72
N LEU A 47 -5.14 0.25 1.95
CA LEU A 47 -4.32 1.41 2.33
C LEU A 47 -2.81 1.08 2.22
N LEU A 48 -2.42 -0.13 2.64
CA LEU A 48 -1.04 -0.61 2.60
C LEU A 48 -0.46 -0.68 1.18
N GLU A 49 -1.31 -0.97 0.18
CA GLU A 49 -0.89 -0.97 -1.23
C GLU A 49 -0.97 0.42 -1.89
N SER A 50 -1.63 1.40 -1.24
CA SER A 50 -1.87 2.74 -1.79
C SER A 50 -0.69 3.70 -1.52
N PHE A 51 0.49 3.34 -2.03
CA PHE A 51 1.68 4.20 -1.93
C PHE A 51 2.54 4.20 -3.21
N CYS A 52 3.23 5.33 -3.41
CA CYS A 52 4.04 5.63 -4.58
C CYS A 52 5.47 5.11 -4.40
N CYS A 53 6.14 4.71 -5.50
CA CYS A 53 7.54 4.28 -5.44
C CYS A 53 8.50 5.37 -4.95
N ARG A 54 8.08 6.65 -5.04
CA ARG A 54 8.85 7.79 -4.52
C ARG A 54 8.78 7.95 -3.00
N GLU A 55 7.83 7.29 -2.36
CA GLU A 55 7.68 7.28 -0.90
C GLU A 55 8.58 6.22 -0.24
N GLU A 56 9.12 5.27 -1.01
CA GLU A 56 10.04 4.23 -0.50
C GLU A 56 11.47 4.74 -0.41
N ASP A 57 12.01 4.81 0.81
CA ASP A 57 13.35 5.31 1.11
C ASP A 57 14.44 4.55 0.37
N LYS A 58 14.33 3.21 0.27
CA LYS A 58 15.34 2.37 -0.38
C LYS A 58 15.41 2.62 -1.90
N LEU A 59 14.37 3.22 -2.48
CA LEU A 59 14.30 3.56 -3.90
C LEU A 59 14.76 5.00 -4.21
N LYS A 60 14.92 5.87 -3.20
CA LYS A 60 15.26 7.29 -3.41
C LYS A 60 16.48 7.53 -4.29
N LYS A 61 17.49 6.65 -4.19
CA LYS A 61 18.71 6.70 -5.01
C LYS A 61 18.46 6.69 -6.52
N TYR A 62 17.35 6.09 -6.99
CA TYR A 62 17.01 6.04 -8.41
C TYR A 62 16.38 7.34 -8.94
N PHE A 63 15.91 8.23 -8.05
CA PHE A 63 15.18 9.45 -8.42
C PHE A 63 16.05 10.72 -8.42
N ILE A 64 17.33 10.63 -8.08
CA ILE A 64 18.27 11.77 -8.11
C ILE A 64 18.62 12.18 -9.55
N GLY A 65 18.29 11.34 -10.54
CA GLY A 65 18.59 11.55 -11.96
C GLY A 65 17.35 11.56 -12.87
N ARG A 66 17.38 10.71 -13.90
CA ARG A 66 16.46 10.76 -15.05
C ARG A 66 15.11 10.05 -14.85
N TYR A 67 14.95 9.24 -13.80
CA TYR A 67 13.76 8.42 -13.65
C TYR A 67 12.67 9.15 -12.87
N SER A 68 11.49 9.24 -13.50
CA SER A 68 10.28 9.74 -12.85
C SER A 68 9.54 8.65 -12.07
N CYS A 69 9.77 7.38 -12.44
CA CYS A 69 9.17 6.20 -11.82
C CYS A 69 10.17 5.05 -11.74
N ILE A 70 10.07 4.21 -10.70
CA ILE A 70 10.95 3.04 -10.56
C ILE A 70 10.75 2.01 -11.68
N THR A 71 9.58 2.00 -12.32
CA THR A 71 9.28 1.10 -13.44
C THR A 71 10.10 1.41 -14.71
N GLN A 72 10.83 2.52 -14.74
CA GLN A 72 11.76 2.87 -15.82
C GLN A 72 13.17 2.33 -15.59
N VAL A 73 13.46 1.81 -14.40
CA VAL A 73 14.77 1.29 -14.02
C VAL A 73 14.95 -0.13 -14.58
N ASN A 74 15.98 -0.33 -15.40
CA ASN A 74 16.20 -1.60 -16.10
C ASN A 74 16.42 -2.78 -15.15
N GLU A 75 17.12 -2.56 -14.03
CA GLU A 75 17.33 -3.57 -12.99
C GLU A 75 16.01 -4.10 -12.45
N LEU A 76 15.02 -3.23 -12.25
CA LEU A 76 13.68 -3.65 -11.83
C LEU A 76 12.97 -4.45 -12.93
N LEU A 77 13.05 -4.00 -14.19
CA LEU A 77 12.44 -4.69 -15.32
C LEU A 77 12.99 -6.11 -15.51
N GLN A 78 14.29 -6.29 -15.28
CA GLN A 78 14.94 -7.60 -15.32
C GLN A 78 14.42 -8.53 -14.22
N LEU A 79 14.13 -8.04 -13.01
CA LEU A 79 13.64 -8.88 -11.91
C LEU A 79 12.26 -9.50 -12.18
N CYS A 80 11.47 -8.88 -13.04
CA CYS A 80 10.18 -9.38 -13.51
C CYS A 80 10.22 -9.88 -14.97
N SER A 81 11.40 -10.15 -15.52
CA SER A 81 11.52 -10.81 -16.82
C SER A 81 11.25 -12.31 -16.68
N GLU A 82 10.76 -12.93 -17.76
CA GLU A 82 10.53 -14.37 -17.77
C GLU A 82 11.82 -15.15 -17.51
N GLU A 83 12.87 -14.82 -18.25
CA GLU A 83 14.20 -15.40 -18.09
C GLU A 83 14.66 -15.37 -16.63
N LYS A 84 14.58 -14.20 -15.97
CA LYS A 84 15.07 -14.06 -14.60
C LYS A 84 14.24 -14.85 -13.60
N ILE A 85 12.92 -14.91 -13.81
CA ILE A 85 12.03 -15.70 -12.97
C ILE A 85 12.33 -17.19 -13.11
N LEU A 86 12.52 -17.69 -14.33
CA LEU A 86 12.83 -19.09 -14.59
C LEU A 86 14.20 -19.47 -14.02
N GLU A 87 15.21 -18.62 -14.21
CA GLU A 87 16.55 -18.76 -13.63
C GLU A 87 16.47 -18.90 -12.10
N ASN A 88 15.80 -17.95 -11.43
CA ASN A 88 15.70 -17.94 -9.96
C ASN A 88 14.88 -19.11 -9.39
N THR A 89 14.04 -19.76 -10.19
CA THR A 89 13.11 -20.80 -9.72
C THR A 89 13.49 -22.21 -10.20
N GLY A 90 14.41 -22.34 -11.16
CA GLY A 90 14.75 -23.62 -11.79
C GLY A 90 13.55 -24.28 -12.49
N ARG A 91 12.61 -23.47 -12.99
CA ARG A 91 11.41 -23.93 -13.70
C ARG A 91 11.54 -23.69 -15.19
N ASN A 92 10.79 -24.45 -15.98
CA ASN A 92 10.63 -24.21 -17.40
C ASN A 92 9.34 -23.43 -17.69
N VAL A 93 9.27 -22.74 -18.83
CA VAL A 93 8.12 -21.93 -19.27
C VAL A 93 6.81 -22.73 -19.24
N GLU A 94 6.86 -23.99 -19.65
CA GLU A 94 5.69 -24.88 -19.74
C GLU A 94 5.08 -25.24 -18.38
N GLN A 95 5.84 -25.05 -17.29
CA GLN A 95 5.47 -25.45 -15.93
C GLN A 95 4.94 -24.29 -15.10
N VAL A 96 4.90 -23.07 -15.64
CA VAL A 96 4.59 -21.86 -14.88
C VAL A 96 3.33 -21.17 -15.41
N THR A 97 2.46 -20.77 -14.50
CA THR A 97 1.27 -19.97 -14.80
C THR A 97 1.56 -18.49 -14.61
N ASN A 98 0.74 -17.60 -15.18
CA ASN A 98 0.85 -16.16 -14.88
C ASN A 98 0.75 -15.86 -13.38
N MET A 99 -0.06 -16.61 -12.63
CA MET A 99 -0.11 -16.49 -11.18
C MET A 99 1.24 -16.80 -10.54
N PHE A 100 1.92 -17.87 -10.98
CA PHE A 100 3.27 -18.19 -10.51
C PHE A 100 4.25 -17.08 -10.87
N MET A 101 4.25 -16.63 -12.13
CA MET A 101 5.14 -15.58 -12.62
C MET A 101 4.97 -14.27 -11.84
N ARG A 102 3.73 -13.83 -11.56
CA ARG A 102 3.46 -12.68 -10.70
C ARG A 102 4.04 -12.85 -9.30
N ARG A 103 3.76 -13.99 -8.66
CA ARG A 103 4.25 -14.28 -7.29
C ARG A 103 5.78 -14.29 -7.23
N ALA A 104 6.43 -14.82 -8.26
CA ALA A 104 7.89 -14.82 -8.36
C ALA A 104 8.44 -13.42 -8.60
N ALA A 105 7.84 -12.64 -9.50
CA ALA A 105 8.21 -11.24 -9.75
C ALA A 105 8.09 -10.39 -8.48
N TYR A 106 6.97 -10.48 -7.75
CA TYR A 106 6.79 -9.76 -6.49
C TYR A 106 7.87 -10.11 -5.46
N ARG A 107 8.21 -11.40 -5.34
CA ARG A 107 9.28 -11.84 -4.43
C ARG A 107 10.63 -11.29 -4.87
N ASN A 108 11.01 -11.46 -6.13
CA ASN A 108 12.29 -10.97 -6.67
C ASN A 108 12.47 -9.46 -6.41
N ILE A 109 11.42 -8.67 -6.67
CA ILE A 109 11.46 -7.22 -6.47
C ILE A 109 11.47 -6.89 -4.97
N SER A 110 10.65 -7.55 -4.15
CA SER A 110 10.66 -7.35 -2.70
C SER A 110 12.04 -7.65 -2.09
N ASP A 111 12.67 -8.75 -2.50
CA ASP A 111 14.00 -9.14 -2.03
C ASP A 111 15.06 -8.13 -2.49
N TRP A 112 14.93 -7.58 -3.70
CA TRP A 112 15.82 -6.55 -4.21
C TRP A 112 15.70 -5.22 -3.47
N ILE A 113 14.47 -4.79 -3.13
CA ILE A 113 14.25 -3.54 -2.39
C ILE A 113 14.64 -3.74 -0.93
N HIS A 114 14.15 -4.80 -0.28
CA HIS A 114 14.18 -4.91 1.18
C HIS A 114 15.20 -5.89 1.73
N GLY A 115 15.82 -6.72 0.90
CA GLY A 115 16.58 -7.90 1.33
C GLY A 115 15.67 -9.07 1.70
N SER A 116 16.28 -10.18 2.16
CA SER A 116 15.52 -11.35 2.61
C SER A 116 14.71 -11.04 3.87
N LEU A 117 13.39 -11.15 3.78
CA LEU A 117 12.46 -10.86 4.89
C LEU A 117 12.19 -12.06 5.81
N GLY A 118 12.61 -13.26 5.41
CA GLY A 118 12.24 -14.52 6.09
C GLY A 118 10.80 -14.98 5.77
N SER A 119 10.39 -16.09 6.39
CA SER A 119 9.05 -16.67 6.16
C SER A 119 7.97 -15.83 6.84
N GLY A 120 6.83 -15.64 6.16
CA GLY A 120 5.66 -14.93 6.70
C GLY A 120 5.72 -13.40 6.63
N ASN A 121 6.91 -12.81 6.58
CA ASN A 121 7.06 -11.36 6.47
C ASN A 121 6.91 -10.90 5.01
N ARG A 122 6.06 -9.91 4.79
CA ARG A 122 5.84 -9.29 3.49
C ARG A 122 5.78 -7.78 3.69
N ILE A 123 6.39 -7.04 2.77
CA ILE A 123 6.26 -5.59 2.67
C ILE A 123 5.51 -5.31 1.37
N PRO A 124 4.47 -4.46 1.38
CA PRO A 124 3.73 -4.14 0.16
C PRO A 124 4.66 -3.45 -0.84
N LEU A 125 4.47 -3.74 -2.13
CA LEU A 125 5.21 -3.07 -3.21
C LEU A 125 4.47 -1.82 -3.67
N PRO A 126 5.17 -0.81 -4.23
CA PRO A 126 4.51 0.39 -4.73
C PRO A 126 3.46 0.07 -5.81
N SER A 127 2.39 0.85 -5.86
CA SER A 127 1.28 0.61 -6.80
C SER A 127 1.72 0.53 -8.27
N CYS A 128 2.65 1.39 -8.70
CA CYS A 128 3.20 1.34 -10.06
C CYS A 128 3.96 0.03 -10.36
N VAL A 129 4.65 -0.55 -9.36
CA VAL A 129 5.33 -1.84 -9.49
C VAL A 129 4.30 -2.97 -9.58
N VAL A 130 3.26 -2.92 -8.74
CA VAL A 130 2.15 -3.89 -8.82
C VAL A 130 1.47 -3.84 -10.19
N GLN A 131 1.20 -2.64 -10.70
CA GLN A 131 0.62 -2.46 -12.03
C GLN A 131 1.51 -3.04 -13.13
N LEU A 132 2.82 -2.76 -13.10
CA LEU A 132 3.78 -3.29 -14.05
C LEU A 132 3.74 -4.83 -14.09
N VAL A 133 3.82 -5.48 -12.93
CA VAL A 133 3.82 -6.95 -12.84
C VAL A 133 2.49 -7.54 -13.30
N ARG A 134 1.35 -6.93 -12.93
CA ARG A 134 0.02 -7.37 -13.39
C ARG A 134 -0.15 -7.22 -14.90
N ARG A 135 0.38 -6.16 -15.52
CA ARG A 135 0.38 -6.00 -16.98
C ARG A 135 1.25 -7.04 -17.68
N ARG A 136 2.40 -7.38 -17.09
CA ARG A 136 3.32 -8.39 -17.62
C ARG A 136 2.72 -9.80 -17.58
N TYR A 137 2.00 -10.11 -16.51
CA TYR A 137 1.46 -11.43 -16.23
C TYR A 137 -0.01 -11.31 -15.80
N PRO A 138 -0.95 -11.09 -16.74
CA PRO A 138 -2.34 -10.82 -16.40
C PRO A 138 -3.09 -12.04 -15.86
N GLU A 139 -4.11 -11.81 -15.03
CA GLU A 139 -5.17 -12.79 -14.74
C GLU A 139 -6.32 -12.58 -15.74
N PRO A 140 -6.90 -13.63 -16.35
CA PRO A 140 -7.95 -13.49 -17.36
C PRO A 140 -9.15 -12.68 -16.87
N ASP A 141 -9.56 -12.88 -15.62
CA ASP A 141 -10.73 -12.20 -15.02
C ASP A 141 -10.36 -10.92 -14.24
N ALA A 142 -9.09 -10.51 -14.28
CA ALA A 142 -8.54 -9.42 -13.46
C ALA A 142 -8.80 -9.56 -11.94
N ASN A 143 -9.12 -10.76 -11.46
CA ASN A 143 -9.34 -11.05 -10.05
C ASN A 143 -8.00 -11.27 -9.34
N TYR A 144 -7.43 -10.20 -8.81
CA TYR A 144 -6.18 -10.25 -8.05
C TYR A 144 -6.48 -10.27 -6.56
N MET A 145 -5.97 -11.28 -5.84
CA MET A 145 -5.88 -11.18 -4.39
C MET A 145 -4.98 -9.99 -4.03
N GLY A 146 -5.48 -9.10 -3.18
CA GLY A 146 -4.74 -7.96 -2.65
C GLY A 146 -3.62 -8.39 -1.71
N PHE A 147 -2.88 -7.42 -1.18
CA PHE A 147 -1.86 -7.68 -0.16
C PHE A 147 -2.53 -8.15 1.14
N GLN A 148 -2.09 -9.30 1.66
CA GLN A 148 -2.57 -9.85 2.92
C GLN A 148 -1.40 -9.90 3.89
N ASN A 149 -1.48 -9.12 4.97
CA ASN A 149 -0.54 -9.26 6.06
C ASN A 149 -0.93 -10.49 6.89
N ARG A 150 0.04 -11.36 7.21
CA ARG A 150 -0.27 -12.62 7.91
C ARG A 150 -0.73 -12.38 9.36
N THR A 151 -0.40 -11.23 9.95
CA THR A 151 -0.82 -10.85 11.30
C THR A 151 -2.34 -10.71 11.43
N GLU A 152 -3.03 -10.28 10.37
CA GLU A 152 -4.50 -10.09 10.39
C GLU A 152 -5.28 -11.42 10.31
N MET A 153 -4.63 -12.53 9.95
CA MET A 153 -5.28 -13.85 9.92
C MET A 153 -5.25 -14.58 11.28
N ALA A 154 -4.51 -14.07 12.27
CA ALA A 154 -4.40 -14.70 13.58
C ALA A 154 -5.51 -14.26 14.56
N GLU A 155 -6.25 -13.19 14.27
CA GLU A 155 -7.29 -12.64 15.15
C GLU A 155 -8.72 -13.11 14.79
N GLY A 156 -8.87 -13.97 13.77
CA GLY A 156 -10.18 -14.38 13.24
C GLY A 156 -10.64 -15.81 13.61
N VAL A 157 -9.94 -16.52 14.50
CA VAL A 157 -10.33 -17.87 14.94
C VAL A 157 -10.30 -17.94 16.46
N ALA A 158 -11.27 -17.29 17.09
CA ALA A 158 -11.63 -17.47 18.50
C ALA A 158 -13.10 -17.07 18.69
N ASP A 159 -14.03 -17.87 18.15
CA ASP A 159 -15.39 -18.03 18.67
C ASP A 159 -16.02 -19.26 17.99
N ASP A 160 -15.81 -20.44 18.58
CA ASP A 160 -16.80 -21.51 18.87
C ASP A 160 -16.09 -22.69 19.57
#